data_AF-M1NRI3-F1
#
_entry.id   AF-M1NRI3-F1
#
_cell.length_a   1.000
_cell.length_b   1.000
_cell.length_c   1.000
_cell.angle_alpha   90.00
_cell.angle_beta   90.00
_cell.angle_gamma   90.00
#
_symmetry.space_group_name_H-M   'P 1'
#
loop_
_entity.id
_entity.type
_entity.pdbx_description
1 polymer ?
#
loop_
_entity_poly.entity_id
_entity_poly.type
_entity_poly.pdbx_seq_one_letter_code
_entity_poly.pdbx_strand_id
1 'polypeptide(L)'
;MTEPPNTKSRRGEGRVTFLFHIEEFRELLTAGHGQIVIYENFGGRAKLGMSYSQFSRYINRYIKGKKEERRQRSSRKFASSTLSDPL
;
A
#
# COMPACT_ATOMS: atom_id res chain seq x y z
N MET A 1 40.61 -0.87 -14.27
CA MET A 1 39.71 -0.23 -13.28
C MET A 1 38.29 -0.63 -13.64
N THR A 2 37.70 -1.57 -12.90
CA THR A 2 36.36 -2.11 -13.19
C THR A 2 35.32 -1.16 -12.58
N GLU A 3 34.39 -0.65 -13.39
CA GLU A 3 33.29 0.20 -12.90
C GLU A 3 32.45 -0.54 -11.84
N PRO A 4 31.93 0.16 -10.81
CA PRO A 4 31.07 -0.47 -9.81
C PRO A 4 29.78 -0.98 -10.48
N PRO A 5 29.31 -2.20 -10.17
CA PRO A 5 28.09 -2.72 -10.76
C PRO A 5 26.93 -1.78 -10.41
N ASN A 6 26.39 -1.13 -11.42
CA ASN A 6 25.20 -0.30 -11.31
C ASN A 6 24.00 -1.23 -11.07
N THR A 7 23.80 -1.62 -9.81
CA THR A 7 22.66 -2.41 -9.33
C THR A 7 21.42 -1.52 -9.35
N LYS A 8 21.00 -1.10 -10.55
CA LYS A 8 19.68 -0.51 -10.77
C LYS A 8 18.68 -1.59 -10.39
N SER A 9 18.20 -1.56 -9.14
CA SER A 9 17.10 -2.39 -8.66
C SER A 9 16.03 -2.38 -9.75
N ARG A 10 15.67 -3.58 -10.22
CA ARG A 10 14.77 -3.73 -11.38
C ARG A 10 13.49 -3.00 -11.04
N ARG A 11 13.12 -2.01 -11.86
CA ARG A 11 11.93 -1.17 -11.64
C ARG A 11 10.73 -2.08 -11.36
N GLY A 12 10.15 -1.96 -10.17
CA GLY A 12 8.96 -2.72 -9.76
C GLY A 12 9.21 -3.87 -8.78
N GLU A 13 10.46 -4.29 -8.58
CA GLU A 13 10.80 -5.39 -7.65
C GLU A 13 10.29 -5.13 -6.23
N GLY A 14 10.54 -3.94 -5.69
CA GLY A 14 10.04 -3.61 -4.35
C GLY A 14 8.51 -3.60 -4.25
N ARG A 15 7.79 -3.25 -5.32
CA ARG A 15 6.32 -3.32 -5.31
C ARG A 15 5.83 -4.76 -5.24
N VAL A 16 6.45 -5.67 -5.99
CA VAL A 16 6.11 -7.09 -5.97
C VAL A 16 6.37 -7.66 -4.57
N THR A 17 7.55 -7.39 -4.00
CA THR A 17 7.89 -7.83 -2.64
C THR A 17 6.90 -7.30 -1.60
N PHE A 18 6.53 -6.01 -1.69
CA PHE A 18 5.54 -5.45 -0.78
C PHE A 18 4.17 -6.13 -0.90
N LEU A 19 3.70 -6.37 -2.13
CA LEU A 19 2.41 -7.01 -2.36
C LEU A 19 2.40 -8.47 -1.91
N PHE A 20 3.52 -9.17 -2.03
CA PHE A 20 3.69 -10.53 -1.54
C PHE A 20 3.52 -10.60 -0.01
N HIS A 21 4.06 -9.62 0.73
CA HIS A 21 3.99 -9.55 2.20
C HIS A 21 2.82 -8.70 2.74
N ILE A 22 1.82 -8.40 1.92
CA ILE A 22 0.77 -7.43 2.29
C ILE A 22 -0.07 -7.85 3.50
N GLU A 23 -0.41 -9.14 3.61
CA GLU A 23 -1.20 -9.65 4.74
C GLU A 23 -0.36 -9.72 6.02
N GLU A 24 0.92 -10.09 5.94
CA GLU A 24 1.86 -10.04 7.06
C GLU A 24 2.00 -8.61 7.63
N PHE A 25 2.17 -7.61 6.77
CA PHE A 25 2.20 -6.21 7.22
C PHE A 25 0.88 -5.77 7.84
N ARG A 26 -0.24 -6.29 7.36
CA ARG A 26 -1.56 -5.98 7.89
C ARG A 26 -1.75 -6.58 9.29
N GLU A 27 -1.31 -7.81 9.50
CA GLU A 27 -1.36 -8.47 10.80
C GLU A 27 -0.49 -7.73 11.81
N LEU A 28 0.76 -7.40 11.44
CA LEU A 28 1.66 -6.65 12.30
C LEU A 28 1.12 -5.26 12.67
N LEU A 29 0.52 -4.54 11.71
CA LEU A 29 -0.14 -3.26 12.00
C LEU A 29 -1.36 -3.42 12.90
N THR A 30 -2.11 -4.51 12.76
CA THR A 30 -3.30 -4.79 13.58
C THR A 30 -2.91 -5.17 15.01
N ALA A 31 -1.77 -5.84 15.19
CA ALA A 31 -1.16 -6.12 16.47
C ALA A 31 -0.55 -4.86 17.15
N GLY A 32 -0.57 -3.71 16.49
CA GLY A 32 -0.12 -2.44 17.05
C GLY A 32 1.35 -2.10 16.77
N HIS A 33 2.04 -2.87 15.93
CA HIS A 33 3.42 -2.55 15.56
C HIS A 33 3.49 -1.25 14.73
N GLY A 34 4.48 -0.40 15.03
CA GLY A 34 4.74 0.82 14.28
C GLY A 34 5.31 0.54 12.88
N GLN A 35 4.97 1.38 11.90
CA GLN A 35 5.44 1.21 10.51
C GLN A 35 6.97 1.17 10.40
N ILE A 36 7.68 1.97 11.19
CA ILE A 36 9.14 2.02 11.19
C ILE A 36 9.75 0.71 11.69
N VAL A 37 9.20 0.16 12.78
CA VAL A 37 9.63 -1.13 13.37
C VAL A 37 9.38 -2.27 12.38
N ILE A 38 8.21 -2.30 11.73
CA ILE A 38 7.91 -3.30 10.71
C ILE A 38 8.92 -3.21 9.56
N TYR A 39 9.22 -2.01 9.08
CA TYR A 39 10.15 -1.79 7.98
C TYR A 39 11.58 -2.24 8.34
N GLU A 40 12.07 -1.91 9.53
CA GLU A 40 13.40 -2.28 10.00
C GLU A 40 13.52 -3.79 10.23
N ASN A 41 12.56 -4.40 10.93
CA ASN A 41 12.56 -5.84 11.23
C ASN A 41 12.48 -6.69 9.96
N PHE A 42 11.81 -6.19 8.92
CA PHE A 42 11.70 -6.89 7.65
C PHE A 42 12.99 -6.81 6.80
N GLY A 43 14.00 -6.04 7.24
CA GLY A 43 15.28 -5.86 6.54
C GLY A 43 15.33 -4.62 5.64
N GLY A 44 14.39 -3.69 5.81
CA GLY A 44 14.39 -2.37 5.20
C GLY A 44 14.59 -2.40 3.68
N ARG A 45 15.47 -1.51 3.18
CA ARG A 45 15.72 -1.36 1.74
C ARG A 45 16.36 -2.60 1.12
N ALA A 46 17.18 -3.34 1.86
CA ALA A 46 17.90 -4.50 1.35
C ALA A 46 16.94 -5.65 0.98
N LYS A 47 15.91 -5.87 1.81
CA LYS A 47 14.89 -6.91 1.59
C LYS A 47 13.69 -6.42 0.78
N LEU A 48 13.17 -5.23 1.08
CA LEU A 48 11.96 -4.70 0.42
C LEU A 48 12.24 -4.02 -0.91
N GLY A 49 13.50 -3.73 -1.25
CA GLY A 49 13.85 -3.02 -2.48
C GLY A 49 13.25 -1.60 -2.57
N MET A 50 12.81 -1.01 -1.46
CA MET A 50 12.21 0.32 -1.42
C MET A 50 12.62 1.10 -0.17
N SER A 51 12.50 2.43 -0.23
CA SER A 51 12.74 3.29 0.93
C SER A 51 11.55 3.26 1.91
N TYR A 52 11.80 3.65 3.16
CA TYR A 52 10.76 3.78 4.17
C TYR A 52 9.60 4.70 3.71
N SER A 53 9.90 5.84 3.06
CA SER A 53 8.88 6.75 2.55
C SER A 53 8.02 6.14 1.43
N GLN A 54 8.57 5.20 0.65
CA GLN A 54 7.78 4.42 -0.32
C GLN A 54 6.91 3.39 0.41
N PHE A 55 7.49 2.68 1.38
CA PHE A 55 6.79 1.71 2.21
C PHE A 55 5.59 2.35 2.93
N SER A 56 5.79 3.46 3.64
CA SER A 56 4.71 4.16 4.35
C SER A 56 3.57 4.61 3.42
N ARG A 57 3.91 5.13 2.22
CA ARG A 57 2.91 5.44 1.18
C ARG A 57 2.13 4.20 0.73
N TYR A 58 2.80 3.06 0.62
CA TYR A 58 2.17 1.81 0.22
C TYR A 58 1.26 1.25 1.31
N ILE A 59 1.67 1.30 2.58
CA ILE A 59 0.80 0.96 3.72
C ILE A 59 -0.48 1.81 3.69
N ASN A 60 -0.33 3.12 3.51
CA ASN A 60 -1.47 4.01 3.47
C ASN A 60 -2.39 3.72 2.27
N ARG A 61 -1.82 3.43 1.09
CA ARG A 61 -2.59 3.13 -0.12
C ARG A 61 -3.31 1.78 -0.09
N TYR A 62 -2.58 0.71 0.26
CA TYR A 62 -3.06 -0.66 0.05
C TYR A 62 -3.70 -1.28 1.29
N ILE A 63 -3.31 -0.85 2.49
CA ILE A 63 -3.81 -1.41 3.75
C ILE A 63 -4.83 -0.46 4.38
N LYS A 64 -4.45 0.81 4.62
CA LYS A 64 -5.35 1.78 5.27
C LYS A 64 -6.43 2.32 4.32
N GLY A 65 -6.07 2.63 3.06
CA GLY A 65 -6.96 3.22 2.06
C GLY A 65 -8.13 2.33 1.64
N LYS A 66 -8.00 1.00 1.71
CA LYS A 66 -9.11 0.07 1.43
C LYS A 66 -10.26 0.17 2.45
N LYS A 67 -10.01 0.72 3.65
CA LYS A 67 -11.07 0.93 4.66
C LYS A 67 -12.01 2.08 4.26
N GLU A 68 -11.51 3.06 3.49
CA GLU A 68 -12.26 4.21 2.98
C GLU A 68 -13.07 3.85 1.71
N GLU A 69 -12.45 3.12 0.78
CA GLU A 69 -13.07 2.83 -0.53
C GLU A 69 -14.29 1.89 -0.42
N ARG A 70 -14.29 0.96 0.55
CA ARG A 70 -15.47 0.14 0.86
C ARG A 70 -16.64 0.94 1.42
N ARG A 71 -16.40 2.07 2.10
CA ARG A 71 -17.46 2.98 2.58
C ARG A 71 -18.05 3.83 1.46
N GLN A 72 -17.23 4.29 0.50
CA GLN A 72 -17.69 5.18 -0.57
C GLN A 72 -18.43 4.49 -1.73
N ARG A 73 -18.29 3.17 -1.90
CA ARG A 73 -19.10 2.41 -2.89
C ARG A 73 -20.56 2.20 -2.45
N SER A 74 -20.86 2.32 -1.16
CA SER A 74 -22.23 2.14 -0.63
C SER A 74 -23.08 3.42 -0.70
N SER A 75 -22.46 4.60 -0.75
CA SER A 75 -23.17 5.88 -0.74
C SER A 75 -23.53 6.43 -2.13
N ARG A 76 -22.96 5.86 -3.20
CA ARG A 76 -23.20 6.32 -4.59
C ARG A 76 -24.41 5.69 -5.29
N LYS A 77 -25.14 4.77 -4.65
CA LYS A 77 -26.30 4.08 -5.27
C LYS A 77 -27.67 4.69 -4.97
N PHE A 78 -27.78 5.77 -4.18
CA PHE A 78 -29.06 6.34 -3.76
C PHE A 78 -29.38 7.74 -4.31
N ALA A 79 -28.60 8.27 -5.25
CA ALA A 79 -28.75 9.65 -5.73
C ALA A 79 -29.05 9.78 -7.23
N SER A 80 -29.85 8.87 -7.82
CA SER A 80 -30.27 9.05 -9.22
C SER A 80 -31.62 8.43 -9.60
N SER A 81 -32.61 8.40 -8.72
CA SER A 81 -33.99 8.11 -9.16
C SER A 81 -35.01 8.81 -8.28
N THR A 82 -35.32 10.06 -8.60
CA THR A 82 -36.68 10.63 -8.55
C THR A 82 -36.56 12.10 -8.93
N LEU A 83 -37.07 12.47 -10.11
CA LEU A 83 -37.89 13.69 -10.38
C LEU A 83 -37.76 14.13 -11.84
N SER A 84 -38.48 13.45 -12.72
CA SER A 84 -39.13 13.96 -13.95
C SER A 84 -40.06 12.80 -14.34
N ASP A 85 -41.39 12.87 -14.43
CA ASP A 85 -42.42 13.86 -14.78
C ASP A 85 -43.80 13.27 -14.30
N PRO A 86 -45.02 13.81 -14.55
CA PRO A 86 -45.43 14.96 -15.38
C PRO A 86 -46.48 15.92 -14.75
N LEU A 87 -46.76 17.04 -15.42
CA LEU A 87 -48.09 17.68 -15.47
C LEU A 87 -48.42 18.02 -16.92
#